data_AF-A0A3C0FNI2-F1
#
_entry.id   AF-A0A3C0FNI2-F1
#
_cell.length_a   1.000
_cell.length_b   1.000
_cell.length_c   1.000
_cell.angle_alpha   90.00
_cell.angle_beta   90.00
_cell.angle_gamma   90.00
#
_symmetry.space_group_name_H-M   'P 1'
#
loop_
_entity.id
_entity.type
_entity.pdbx_description
1 polymer ?
#
loop_
_entity_poly.entity_id
_entity_poly.type
_entity_poly.pdbx_seq_one_letter_code
_entity_poly.pdbx_strand_id
1 'polypeptide(L)'
;VVLVWFLMIELKSPGLSAFWATVLMIFIMLTQHAAKGVFRKSHDVVNDLKLGLIDVIDGFATGARNMIGIGVATAAAGIIVGTVSLTGIGQVMVEFVELISGGNLMLILIFTAVISLILGMGLPTTANYIVVSSLMAPVIVELGAANGLIVPLIAVHLFVFYFGIMADVTPPVGLASFAAAAVSGSDPMKTGLVAFFYSMRTAVLPFLFLFNTELLMIGLDHPVDVVIVVVVSTIAMLIFAAATQGYFFARSKLWESAALLLIAFTLFRPGFWLDMIAPPYENLPATTIVEDAANMPPETSILLDVEGISIEGDEVSKSVMLPLGPAASGEDRLYHAGIGIRNEDGRIYIDDLVFAGPAEKAGLDFDFEITAVKVEADRPAKEVFFIPAFLLLGGIIVLQRRRKRSEDALGTA
;
A
#
# COMPACT_ATOMS: atom_id res chain seq x y z
N VAL A 1 3.82 -15.23 -17.33
CA VAL A 1 4.15 -16.40 -16.47
C VAL A 1 5.56 -16.28 -15.90
N VAL A 2 6.61 -16.17 -16.73
CA VAL A 2 8.00 -16.13 -16.23
C VAL A 2 8.31 -14.91 -15.36
N LEU A 3 7.83 -13.72 -15.74
CA LEU A 3 7.93 -12.54 -14.87
C LEU A 3 7.32 -12.79 -13.48
N VAL A 4 6.13 -13.39 -13.44
CA VAL A 4 5.41 -13.71 -12.19
C VAL A 4 6.16 -14.79 -11.40
N TRP A 5 6.72 -15.81 -12.06
CA TRP A 5 7.54 -16.84 -11.42
C TRP A 5 8.77 -16.24 -10.73
N PHE A 6 9.54 -15.42 -11.45
CA PHE A 6 10.76 -14.82 -10.88
C PHE A 6 10.47 -13.85 -9.75
N LEU A 7 9.35 -13.13 -9.82
CA LEU A 7 8.89 -12.24 -8.75
C LEU A 7 8.39 -13.00 -7.53
N MET A 8 7.47 -13.96 -7.73
CA MET A 8 6.73 -14.57 -6.62
C MET A 8 7.40 -15.79 -6.02
N ILE A 9 8.16 -16.56 -6.81
CA ILE A 9 8.73 -17.84 -6.39
C ILE A 9 10.22 -17.72 -6.14
N GLU A 10 10.94 -17.13 -7.09
CA GLU A 10 12.39 -16.89 -6.94
C GLU A 10 12.72 -15.63 -6.13
N LEU A 11 11.71 -14.83 -5.79
CA LEU A 11 11.80 -13.59 -5.03
C LEU A 11 12.93 -12.67 -5.55
N LYS A 12 13.12 -12.64 -6.87
CA LYS A 12 14.11 -11.75 -7.49
C LYS A 12 13.57 -10.33 -7.55
N SER A 13 14.49 -9.37 -7.61
CA SER A 13 14.11 -7.97 -7.80
C SER A 13 13.26 -7.80 -9.08
N PRO A 14 12.37 -6.80 -9.13
CA PRO A 14 11.54 -6.54 -10.31
C PRO A 14 12.35 -6.36 -11.59
N GLY A 15 13.51 -5.69 -11.50
CA GLY A 15 14.42 -5.51 -12.64
C GLY A 15 15.00 -6.84 -13.15
N LEU A 16 15.45 -7.72 -12.26
CA LEU A 16 15.95 -9.05 -12.65
C LEU A 16 14.84 -9.93 -13.24
N SER A 17 13.64 -9.87 -12.66
CA SER A 17 12.48 -10.62 -13.15
C SER A 17 12.08 -10.17 -14.57
N ALA A 18 12.07 -8.86 -14.82
CA ALA A 18 11.83 -8.29 -16.15
C ALA A 18 12.93 -8.67 -17.16
N PHE A 19 14.20 -8.66 -16.72
CA PHE A 19 15.33 -9.08 -17.55
C PHE A 19 15.16 -10.54 -18.01
N TRP A 20 14.93 -11.48 -17.10
CA TRP A 20 14.75 -12.89 -17.44
C TRP A 20 13.50 -13.15 -18.30
N ALA A 21 12.40 -12.46 -18.02
CA ALA A 21 11.21 -12.52 -18.86
C ALA A 21 11.50 -12.04 -20.29
N THR A 22 12.28 -10.97 -20.45
CA THR A 22 12.67 -10.42 -21.77
C THR A 22 13.60 -11.37 -22.51
N VAL A 23 14.61 -11.93 -21.85
CA VAL A 23 15.53 -12.92 -22.44
C VAL A 23 14.75 -14.13 -22.96
N LEU A 24 13.80 -14.64 -22.18
CA LEU A 24 12.97 -15.75 -22.62
C LEU A 24 12.06 -15.36 -23.79
N MET A 25 11.48 -14.16 -23.79
CA MET A 25 10.66 -13.68 -24.91
C MET A 25 11.48 -13.58 -26.21
N ILE A 26 12.73 -13.12 -26.13
CA ILE A 26 13.65 -13.10 -27.28
C ILE A 26 13.88 -14.53 -27.78
N PHE A 27 14.17 -15.47 -26.88
CA PHE A 27 14.35 -16.88 -27.24
C PHE A 27 13.10 -17.48 -27.92
N ILE A 28 11.91 -17.20 -27.39
CA ILE A 28 10.64 -17.66 -27.97
C ILE A 28 10.44 -17.05 -29.36
N MET A 29 10.66 -15.74 -29.54
CA MET A 29 10.47 -15.09 -30.84
C MET A 29 11.47 -15.60 -31.90
N LEU A 30 12.72 -15.87 -31.51
CA LEU A 30 13.72 -16.46 -32.40
C LEU A 30 13.33 -17.88 -32.84
N THR A 31 12.77 -18.67 -31.93
CA THR A 31 12.56 -20.12 -32.16
C THR A 31 11.14 -20.48 -32.61
N GLN A 32 10.13 -19.61 -32.42
CA GLN A 32 8.73 -19.96 -32.64
C GLN A 32 8.41 -20.36 -34.08
N HIS A 33 9.00 -19.69 -35.07
CA HIS A 33 8.73 -19.96 -36.49
C HIS A 33 9.38 -21.26 -36.90
N ALA A 34 10.65 -21.48 -36.52
CA ALA A 34 11.37 -22.71 -36.77
C ALA A 34 10.70 -23.92 -36.09
N ALA A 35 10.25 -23.76 -34.84
CA ALA A 35 9.51 -24.80 -34.13
C ALA A 35 8.19 -25.15 -34.84
N LYS A 36 7.38 -24.13 -35.20
CA LYS A 36 6.14 -24.34 -35.97
C LYS A 36 6.40 -24.96 -37.34
N GLY A 37 7.49 -24.59 -38.00
CA GLY A 37 7.93 -25.15 -39.27
C GLY A 37 8.23 -26.64 -39.18
N VAL A 38 8.99 -27.06 -38.17
CA VAL A 38 9.27 -28.48 -37.87
C VAL A 38 7.96 -29.26 -37.62
N PHE A 39 7.04 -28.72 -36.82
CA PHE A 39 5.73 -29.37 -36.59
C PHE A 39 4.88 -29.48 -37.86
N ARG A 40 5.01 -28.53 -38.79
CA ARG A 40 4.30 -28.50 -40.08
C ARG A 40 5.04 -29.25 -41.20
N LYS A 41 6.18 -29.90 -40.90
CA LYS A 41 7.06 -30.57 -41.86
C LYS A 41 7.55 -29.63 -42.98
N SER A 42 7.73 -28.33 -42.71
CA SER A 42 8.46 -27.44 -43.62
C SER A 42 9.97 -27.68 -43.48
N HIS A 43 10.72 -27.52 -44.57
CA HIS A 43 12.16 -27.79 -44.61
C HIS A 43 13.03 -26.52 -44.54
N ASP A 44 12.45 -25.34 -44.32
CA ASP A 44 13.15 -24.07 -44.44
C ASP A 44 13.43 -23.39 -43.08
N VAL A 45 14.11 -24.14 -42.21
CA VAL A 45 14.46 -23.71 -40.85
C VAL A 45 15.30 -22.43 -40.84
N VAL A 46 16.12 -22.21 -41.88
CA VAL A 46 17.00 -21.04 -41.98
C VAL A 46 16.19 -19.77 -42.24
N ASN A 47 15.22 -19.81 -43.14
CA ASN A 47 14.36 -18.64 -43.37
C ASN A 47 13.41 -18.41 -42.18
N ASP A 48 12.92 -19.45 -41.53
CA ASP A 48 12.11 -19.32 -40.32
C ASP A 48 12.88 -18.65 -39.16
N LEU A 49 14.17 -18.98 -38.97
CA LEU A 49 15.02 -18.30 -37.99
C LEU A 49 15.31 -16.84 -38.36
N LYS A 50 15.49 -16.54 -39.66
CA LYS A 50 15.65 -15.14 -40.12
C LYS A 50 14.41 -14.31 -39.84
N LEU A 51 13.22 -14.85 -40.09
CA LEU A 51 11.95 -14.19 -39.76
C LEU A 51 11.84 -13.95 -38.25
N GLY A 52 12.22 -14.92 -37.42
CA GLY A 52 12.28 -14.73 -35.97
C GLY A 52 13.23 -13.62 -35.54
N LEU A 53 14.39 -13.47 -36.21
CA LEU A 53 15.32 -12.37 -35.94
C LEU A 53 14.74 -11.01 -36.33
N ILE A 54 14.05 -10.93 -37.47
CA ILE A 54 13.37 -9.71 -37.92
C ILE A 54 12.29 -9.32 -36.90
N ASP A 55 11.46 -10.27 -36.46
CA ASP A 55 10.43 -10.04 -35.43
C ASP A 55 11.03 -9.54 -34.11
N VAL A 56 12.19 -10.05 -33.71
CA VAL A 56 12.90 -9.58 -32.50
C VAL A 56 13.35 -8.13 -32.67
N ILE A 57 13.95 -7.77 -33.81
CA ILE A 57 14.39 -6.41 -34.10
C ILE A 57 13.18 -5.45 -34.13
N ASP A 58 12.10 -5.83 -34.80
CA ASP A 58 10.86 -5.06 -34.86
C ASP A 58 10.20 -4.94 -33.48
N GLY A 59 10.29 -5.99 -32.66
CA GLY A 59 9.87 -6.00 -31.27
C GLY A 59 10.64 -4.99 -30.42
N PHE A 60 11.97 -4.95 -30.55
CA PHE A 60 12.80 -3.93 -29.89
C PHE A 60 12.47 -2.51 -30.37
N ALA A 61 12.29 -2.32 -31.68
CA ALA A 61 11.93 -1.03 -32.24
C ALA A 61 10.56 -0.53 -31.73
N THR A 62 9.58 -1.43 -31.65
CA THR A 62 8.25 -1.15 -31.11
C THR A 62 8.31 -0.85 -29.62
N GLY A 63 9.08 -1.64 -28.86
CA GLY A 63 9.33 -1.40 -27.45
C GLY A 63 9.94 -0.01 -27.21
N ALA A 64 10.98 0.35 -27.96
CA ALA A 64 11.62 1.66 -27.87
C ALA A 64 10.63 2.80 -28.17
N ARG A 65 9.80 2.68 -29.22
CA ARG A 65 8.79 3.68 -29.57
C ARG A 65 7.73 3.84 -28.47
N ASN A 66 7.24 2.74 -27.92
CA ASN A 66 6.27 2.76 -26.82
C ASN A 66 6.86 3.38 -25.54
N MET A 67 8.17 3.27 -25.33
CA MET A 67 8.85 3.86 -24.19
C MET A 67 9.09 5.37 -24.31
N ILE A 68 8.99 5.98 -25.50
CA ILE A 68 9.23 7.42 -25.68
C ILE A 68 8.29 8.25 -24.80
N GLY A 69 6.98 7.95 -24.82
CA GLY A 69 5.99 8.69 -24.05
C GLY A 69 6.21 8.58 -22.54
N ILE A 70 6.54 7.37 -22.06
CA ILE A 70 6.86 7.13 -20.65
C ILE A 70 8.14 7.87 -20.26
N GLY A 71 9.18 7.80 -21.10
CA GLY A 71 10.46 8.45 -20.86
C GLY A 71 10.34 9.97 -20.75
N VAL A 72 9.59 10.62 -21.65
CA VAL A 72 9.33 12.07 -21.59
C VAL A 72 8.55 12.44 -20.32
N ALA A 73 7.50 11.68 -19.97
CA ALA A 73 6.72 11.93 -18.77
C ALA A 73 7.55 11.76 -17.49
N THR A 74 8.38 10.72 -17.41
CA THR A 74 9.29 10.49 -16.28
C THR A 74 10.38 11.55 -16.20
N ALA A 75 10.92 12.02 -17.32
CA ALA A 75 11.88 13.13 -17.32
C ALA A 75 11.26 14.43 -16.78
N ALA A 76 10.03 14.75 -17.19
CA ALA A 76 9.29 15.88 -16.66
C ALA A 76 8.97 15.72 -15.17
N ALA A 77 8.52 14.54 -14.74
CA ALA A 77 8.31 14.22 -13.33
C ALA A 77 9.60 14.39 -12.51
N GLY A 78 10.76 13.99 -13.05
CA GLY A 78 12.05 14.17 -12.40
C GLY A 78 12.41 15.65 -12.17
N ILE A 79 12.06 16.55 -13.11
CA ILE A 79 12.22 18.00 -12.92
C ILE A 79 11.32 18.49 -11.77
N ILE A 80 10.09 17.99 -11.69
CA ILE A 80 9.16 18.32 -10.59
C ILE A 80 9.76 17.87 -9.26
N VAL A 81 10.18 16.61 -9.14
CA VAL A 81 10.80 16.08 -7.91
C VAL A 81 12.05 16.87 -7.52
N GLY A 82 12.93 17.17 -8.48
CA GLY A 82 14.13 17.96 -8.23
C GLY A 82 13.80 19.38 -7.77
N THR A 83 12.78 20.01 -8.34
CA THR A 83 12.32 21.34 -7.91
C THR A 83 11.75 21.27 -6.50
N VAL A 84 10.86 20.32 -6.22
CA VAL A 84 10.22 20.11 -4.91
C VAL A 84 11.27 19.88 -3.82
N SER A 85 12.27 19.05 -4.11
CA SER A 85 13.36 18.76 -3.17
C SER A 85 14.23 19.98 -2.86
N LEU A 86 14.39 20.91 -3.81
CA LEU A 86 15.20 22.12 -3.63
C LEU A 86 14.41 23.29 -3.02
N THR A 87 13.08 23.33 -3.21
CA THR A 87 12.23 24.44 -2.75
C THR A 87 11.58 24.19 -1.40
N GLY A 88 11.62 22.97 -0.87
CA GLY A 88 10.96 22.62 0.39
C GLY A 88 9.43 22.53 0.28
N ILE A 89 8.87 22.45 -0.95
CA ILE A 89 7.41 22.32 -1.15
C ILE A 89 6.85 21.08 -0.44
N GLY A 90 7.66 20.02 -0.26
CA GLY A 90 7.28 18.86 0.54
C GLY A 90 6.82 19.25 1.95
N GLN A 91 7.63 20.04 2.67
CA GLN A 91 7.29 20.51 4.01
C GLN A 91 6.06 21.41 4.02
N VAL A 92 5.92 22.28 3.01
CA VAL A 92 4.72 23.11 2.86
C VAL A 92 3.46 22.25 2.69
N MET A 93 3.53 21.09 2.03
CA MET A 93 2.39 20.18 1.95
C MET A 93 2.07 19.54 3.30
N VAL A 94 3.08 19.22 4.12
CA VAL A 94 2.92 18.71 5.48
C VAL A 94 2.17 19.74 6.33
N GLU A 95 2.71 20.97 6.43
CA GLU A 95 2.12 22.07 7.18
C GLU A 95 0.70 22.39 6.70
N PHE A 96 0.48 22.41 5.37
CA PHE A 96 -0.83 22.68 4.79
C PHE A 96 -1.85 21.62 5.22
N VAL A 97 -1.50 20.33 5.12
CA VAL A 97 -2.39 19.23 5.50
C VAL A 97 -2.62 19.20 7.01
N GLU A 98 -1.59 19.47 7.81
CA GLU A 98 -1.71 19.58 9.27
C GLU A 98 -2.68 20.71 9.66
N LEU A 99 -2.51 21.90 9.08
CA LEU A 99 -3.35 23.06 9.36
C LEU A 99 -4.83 22.78 9.08
N ILE A 100 -5.16 22.17 7.94
CA ILE A 100 -6.56 21.89 7.57
C ILE A 100 -7.14 20.68 8.31
N SER A 101 -6.29 19.75 8.76
CA SER A 101 -6.71 18.55 9.49
C SER A 101 -6.82 18.79 11.00
N GLY A 102 -6.15 19.80 11.54
CA GLY A 102 -6.10 20.09 12.96
C GLY A 102 -5.53 18.94 13.78
N GLY A 103 -4.55 18.21 13.24
CA GLY A 103 -3.96 17.01 13.84
C GLY A 103 -4.85 15.76 13.80
N ASN A 104 -6.04 15.81 13.18
CA ASN A 104 -6.86 14.60 13.07
C ASN A 104 -6.30 13.65 12.00
N LEU A 105 -5.79 12.50 12.44
CA LEU A 105 -5.21 11.47 11.57
C LEU A 105 -6.13 11.05 10.41
N MET A 106 -7.43 10.90 10.64
CA MET A 106 -8.35 10.49 9.57
C MET A 106 -8.50 11.59 8.52
N LEU A 107 -8.55 12.85 8.95
CA LEU A 107 -8.58 14.00 8.03
C LEU A 107 -7.26 14.11 7.25
N ILE A 108 -6.11 13.88 7.88
CA ILE A 108 -4.80 13.83 7.21
C ILE A 108 -4.83 12.83 6.05
N LEU A 109 -5.30 11.60 6.30
CA LEU A 109 -5.39 10.56 5.28
C LEU A 109 -6.40 10.92 4.18
N ILE A 110 -7.56 11.49 4.52
CA ILE A 110 -8.58 11.91 3.56
C ILE A 110 -8.05 13.04 2.66
N PHE A 111 -7.46 14.08 3.23
CA PHE A 111 -6.91 15.19 2.46
C PHE A 111 -5.74 14.71 1.60
N THR A 112 -4.89 13.84 2.13
CA THR A 112 -3.80 13.25 1.35
C THR A 112 -4.31 12.43 0.18
N ALA A 113 -5.36 11.63 0.38
CA ALA A 113 -6.01 10.87 -0.69
C ALA A 113 -6.59 11.77 -1.78
N VAL A 114 -7.27 12.86 -1.38
CA VAL A 114 -7.86 13.84 -2.32
C VAL A 114 -6.76 14.56 -3.10
N ILE A 115 -5.71 15.04 -2.43
CA ILE A 115 -4.59 15.71 -3.08
C ILE A 115 -3.87 14.75 -4.03
N SER A 116 -3.61 13.51 -3.61
CA SER A 116 -3.01 12.46 -4.45
C SER A 116 -3.84 12.17 -5.70
N LEU A 117 -5.17 12.12 -5.55
CA LEU A 117 -6.09 11.95 -6.67
C LEU A 117 -6.00 13.14 -7.63
N ILE A 118 -6.04 14.38 -7.13
CA ILE A 118 -5.95 15.60 -7.98
C ILE A 118 -4.61 15.67 -8.71
N LEU A 119 -3.50 15.46 -7.99
CA LEU A 119 -2.15 15.49 -8.56
C LEU A 119 -1.94 14.41 -9.61
N GLY A 120 -2.57 13.24 -9.44
CA GLY A 120 -2.45 12.14 -10.39
C GLY A 120 -3.22 12.34 -11.70
N MET A 121 -4.15 13.29 -11.76
CA MET A 121 -5.01 13.49 -12.94
C MET A 121 -4.19 13.92 -14.16
N GLY A 122 -4.19 13.09 -15.20
CA GLY A 122 -3.60 13.41 -16.50
C GLY A 122 -2.12 13.06 -16.64
N LEU A 123 -1.54 12.35 -15.68
CA LEU A 123 -0.18 11.84 -15.74
C LEU A 123 -0.18 10.34 -16.06
N PRO A 124 0.77 9.82 -16.88
CA PRO A 124 0.96 8.38 -17.02
C PRO A 124 1.29 7.75 -15.66
N THR A 125 0.80 6.53 -15.39
CA THR A 125 0.89 5.85 -14.09
C THR A 125 2.29 5.88 -13.45
N THR A 126 3.35 5.71 -14.25
CA THR A 126 4.74 5.79 -13.75
C THR A 126 5.12 7.21 -13.31
N ALA A 127 4.81 8.22 -14.11
CA ALA A 127 5.11 9.62 -13.80
C ALA A 127 4.24 10.14 -12.64
N ASN A 128 2.98 9.71 -12.61
CA ASN A 128 2.04 9.96 -11.54
C ASN A 128 2.62 9.49 -10.19
N TYR A 129 3.05 8.23 -10.11
CA TYR A 129 3.66 7.70 -8.89
C TYR A 129 4.87 8.53 -8.44
N ILE A 130 5.78 8.89 -9.35
CA ILE A 130 6.97 9.69 -9.04
C ILE A 130 6.58 11.03 -8.40
N VAL A 131 5.64 11.76 -9.01
CA VAL A 131 5.20 13.07 -8.50
C VAL A 131 4.45 12.91 -7.18
N VAL A 132 3.41 12.07 -7.15
CA VAL A 132 2.53 11.91 -6.00
C VAL A 132 3.29 11.36 -4.79
N SER A 133 4.13 10.34 -4.96
CA SER A 133 4.89 9.77 -3.83
C SER A 133 5.94 10.74 -3.28
N SER A 134 6.59 11.54 -4.13
CA SER A 134 7.57 12.55 -3.67
C SER A 134 6.96 13.65 -2.82
N LEU A 135 5.68 13.97 -3.04
CA LEU A 135 4.98 15.06 -2.36
C LEU A 135 4.14 14.58 -1.18
N MET A 136 3.44 13.46 -1.33
CA MET A 136 2.40 13.05 -0.39
C MET A 136 2.80 11.91 0.54
N ALA A 137 3.83 11.12 0.19
CA ALA A 137 4.31 10.10 1.12
C ALA A 137 4.90 10.71 2.41
N PRO A 138 5.73 11.78 2.35
CA PRO A 138 6.24 12.45 3.56
C PRO A 138 5.13 12.95 4.48
N VAL A 139 4.05 13.50 3.92
CA VAL A 139 2.89 13.97 4.69
C VAL A 139 2.28 12.88 5.57
N ILE A 140 2.10 11.67 5.05
CA ILE A 140 1.57 10.56 5.84
C ILE A 140 2.61 10.05 6.83
N VAL A 141 3.88 9.99 6.46
CA VAL A 141 4.95 9.50 7.36
C VAL A 141 5.09 10.43 8.56
N GLU A 142 5.20 11.73 8.33
CA GLU A 142 5.46 12.73 9.37
C GLU A 142 4.24 12.97 10.25
N LEU A 143 3.10 13.34 9.65
CA LEU A 143 1.89 13.58 10.42
C LEU A 143 1.28 12.29 10.96
N GLY A 144 1.47 11.16 10.28
CA GLY A 144 1.07 9.86 10.79
C GLY A 144 1.84 9.49 12.04
N ALA A 145 3.18 9.56 12.00
CA ALA A 145 4.04 9.28 13.14
C ALA A 145 3.73 10.18 14.34
N ALA A 146 3.49 11.48 14.11
CA ALA A 146 3.11 12.44 15.14
C ALA A 146 1.72 12.15 15.76
N ASN A 147 0.81 11.57 14.99
CA ASN A 147 -0.57 11.29 15.42
C ASN A 147 -0.83 9.79 15.67
N GLY A 148 0.22 9.02 15.99
CA GLY A 148 0.13 7.62 16.43
C GLY A 148 -0.16 6.59 15.33
N LEU A 149 -0.05 6.96 14.06
CA LEU A 149 -0.07 6.02 12.93
C LEU A 149 1.36 5.59 12.59
N ILE A 150 1.70 4.38 13.00
CA ILE A 150 2.98 3.77 12.70
C ILE A 150 2.72 2.67 11.68
N VAL A 151 3.25 2.85 10.47
CA VAL A 151 3.06 1.91 9.37
C VAL A 151 4.35 1.76 8.56
N PRO A 152 4.59 0.58 7.96
CA PRO A 152 5.69 0.38 7.03
C PRO A 152 5.61 1.38 5.87
N LEU A 153 6.76 1.92 5.45
CA LEU A 153 6.83 2.89 4.35
C LEU A 153 6.16 2.38 3.06
N ILE A 154 6.26 1.08 2.79
CA ILE A 154 5.59 0.48 1.62
C ILE A 154 4.06 0.66 1.66
N ALA A 155 3.44 0.62 2.84
CA ALA A 155 2.01 0.85 2.98
C ALA A 155 1.65 2.30 2.63
N VAL A 156 2.48 3.26 3.04
CA VAL A 156 2.32 4.68 2.69
C VAL A 156 2.46 4.90 1.19
N HIS A 157 3.50 4.34 0.58
CA HIS A 157 3.72 4.44 -0.86
C HIS A 157 2.58 3.78 -1.66
N LEU A 158 2.07 2.62 -1.22
CA LEU A 158 0.91 1.98 -1.83
C LEU A 158 -0.36 2.80 -1.65
N PHE A 159 -0.55 3.47 -0.51
CA PHE A 159 -1.70 4.34 -0.27
C PHE A 159 -1.76 5.48 -1.29
N VAL A 160 -0.68 6.26 -1.41
CA VAL A 160 -0.63 7.40 -2.34
C VAL A 160 -0.65 6.93 -3.80
N PHE A 161 0.01 5.80 -4.10
CA PHE A 161 -0.04 5.18 -5.43
C PHE A 161 -1.44 4.73 -5.83
N TYR A 162 -2.21 4.16 -4.89
CA TYR A 162 -3.57 3.71 -5.14
C TYR A 162 -4.48 4.87 -5.54
N PHE A 163 -4.41 5.99 -4.81
CA PHE A 163 -5.17 7.20 -5.18
C PHE A 163 -4.64 7.87 -6.45
N GLY A 164 -3.33 7.80 -6.68
CA GLY A 164 -2.72 8.19 -7.96
C GLY A 164 -3.35 7.44 -9.13
N ILE A 165 -3.40 6.10 -9.10
CA ILE A 165 -4.05 5.31 -10.18
C ILE A 165 -5.56 5.53 -10.22
N MET A 166 -6.21 5.74 -9.07
CA MET A 166 -7.64 6.06 -9.06
C MET A 166 -7.94 7.37 -9.81
N ALA A 167 -6.99 8.29 -9.91
CA ALA A 167 -7.11 9.48 -10.75
C ALA A 167 -7.35 9.14 -12.24
N ASP A 168 -6.78 8.04 -12.74
CA ASP A 168 -6.92 7.62 -14.15
C ASP A 168 -8.35 7.19 -14.51
N VAL A 169 -9.14 6.76 -13.53
CA VAL A 169 -10.57 6.43 -13.69
C VAL A 169 -11.49 7.59 -13.33
N THR A 170 -10.94 8.71 -12.86
CA THR A 170 -11.70 9.88 -12.41
C THR A 170 -12.00 10.83 -13.58
N PRO A 171 -13.27 11.23 -13.79
CA PRO A 171 -13.61 12.29 -14.74
C PRO A 171 -12.93 13.63 -14.39
N PRO A 172 -12.41 14.40 -15.37
CA PRO A 172 -12.59 14.24 -16.82
C PRO A 172 -11.54 13.38 -17.53
N VAL A 173 -10.58 12.75 -16.82
CA VAL A 173 -9.46 12.04 -17.47
C VAL A 173 -9.87 10.66 -17.97
N GLY A 174 -10.38 9.78 -17.08
CA GLY A 174 -11.16 8.57 -17.37
C GLY A 174 -10.90 7.78 -18.66
N LEU A 175 -9.64 7.62 -19.11
CA LEU A 175 -9.33 7.17 -20.49
C LEU A 175 -9.96 5.82 -20.84
N ALA A 176 -9.95 4.88 -19.89
CA ALA A 176 -10.58 3.56 -20.05
C ALA A 176 -12.10 3.66 -20.23
N SER A 177 -12.76 4.52 -19.44
CA SER A 177 -14.21 4.77 -19.55
C SER A 177 -14.57 5.44 -20.87
N PHE A 178 -13.67 6.27 -21.42
CA PHE A 178 -13.89 6.95 -22.69
C PHE A 178 -13.72 5.99 -23.87
N ALA A 179 -12.73 5.11 -23.81
CA ALA A 179 -12.58 4.02 -24.77
C ALA A 179 -13.77 3.05 -24.72
N ALA A 180 -14.23 2.67 -23.53
CA ALA A 180 -15.40 1.82 -23.35
C ALA A 180 -16.69 2.49 -23.88
N ALA A 181 -16.84 3.81 -23.68
CA ALA A 181 -17.95 4.58 -24.23
C ALA A 181 -17.91 4.61 -25.77
N ALA A 182 -16.73 4.75 -26.38
CA ALA A 182 -16.59 4.71 -27.84
C ALA A 182 -16.98 3.35 -28.43
N VAL A 183 -16.71 2.25 -27.72
CA VAL A 183 -17.11 0.89 -28.16
C VAL A 183 -18.61 0.66 -27.95
N SER A 184 -19.18 1.16 -26.86
CA SER A 184 -20.60 0.93 -26.50
C SER A 184 -21.58 1.97 -27.07
N GLY A 185 -21.09 3.09 -27.61
CA GLY A 185 -21.90 4.18 -28.15
C GLY A 185 -22.56 5.06 -27.06
N SER A 186 -22.11 4.96 -25.81
CA SER A 186 -22.61 5.79 -24.71
C SER A 186 -21.89 7.14 -24.61
N ASP A 187 -22.44 8.06 -23.83
CA ASP A 187 -21.77 9.32 -23.51
C ASP A 187 -20.51 9.06 -22.64
N PRO A 188 -19.31 9.50 -23.05
CA PRO A 188 -18.07 9.24 -22.31
C PRO A 188 -18.07 9.80 -20.89
N MET A 189 -18.65 10.99 -20.68
CA MET A 189 -18.66 11.65 -19.38
C MET A 189 -19.60 10.93 -18.41
N LYS A 190 -20.81 10.56 -18.87
CA LYS A 190 -21.75 9.75 -18.07
C LYS A 190 -21.17 8.39 -17.73
N THR A 191 -20.53 7.74 -18.70
CA THR A 191 -19.86 6.44 -18.50
C THR A 191 -18.75 6.56 -17.47
N GLY A 192 -17.92 7.60 -17.57
CA GLY A 192 -16.86 7.92 -16.61
C GLY A 192 -17.39 8.15 -15.21
N LEU A 193 -18.43 8.96 -15.03
CA LEU A 193 -19.04 9.22 -13.73
C LEU A 193 -19.60 7.94 -13.09
N VAL A 194 -20.33 7.13 -13.86
CA VAL A 194 -20.87 5.86 -13.36
C VAL A 194 -19.75 4.90 -12.97
N ALA A 195 -18.74 4.74 -13.83
CA ALA A 195 -17.57 3.90 -13.55
C ALA A 195 -16.82 4.36 -12.29
N PHE A 196 -16.63 5.67 -12.13
CA PHE A 196 -15.98 6.26 -10.96
C PHE A 196 -16.76 5.99 -9.67
N PHE A 197 -18.09 6.15 -9.66
CA PHE A 197 -18.89 5.77 -8.48
C PHE A 197 -18.84 4.27 -8.19
N TYR A 198 -18.69 3.42 -9.21
CA TYR A 198 -18.44 2.00 -9.01
C TYR A 198 -17.08 1.73 -8.36
N SER A 199 -16.00 2.34 -8.87
CA SER A 199 -14.65 2.16 -8.35
C SER A 199 -14.45 2.82 -6.98
N MET A 200 -15.11 3.94 -6.69
CA MET A 200 -15.00 4.69 -5.43
C MET A 200 -15.30 3.83 -4.20
N ARG A 201 -16.14 2.79 -4.34
CA ARG A 201 -16.38 1.84 -3.24
C ARG A 201 -15.09 1.17 -2.77
N THR A 202 -14.15 0.92 -3.68
CA THR A 202 -12.83 0.35 -3.36
C THR A 202 -11.84 1.38 -2.80
N ALA A 203 -12.17 2.67 -2.78
CA ALA A 203 -11.32 3.72 -2.21
C ALA A 203 -11.14 3.61 -0.69
N VAL A 204 -11.95 2.77 -0.02
CA VAL A 204 -11.81 2.46 1.40
C VAL A 204 -10.62 1.53 1.66
N LEU A 205 -10.21 0.71 0.67
CA LEU A 205 -9.19 -0.32 0.86
C LEU A 205 -7.83 0.22 1.32
N PRO A 206 -7.31 1.34 0.79
CA PRO A 206 -6.09 1.96 1.31
C PRO A 206 -6.13 2.34 2.78
N PHE A 207 -7.27 2.87 3.25
CA PHE A 207 -7.44 3.16 4.67
C PHE A 207 -7.39 1.86 5.48
N LEU A 208 -8.04 0.80 5.01
CA LEU A 208 -8.05 -0.48 5.72
C LEU A 208 -6.65 -1.08 5.86
N PHE A 209 -5.85 -1.10 4.79
CA PHE A 209 -4.51 -1.69 4.87
C PHE A 209 -3.50 -0.83 5.64
N LEU A 210 -3.71 0.48 5.75
CA LEU A 210 -2.91 1.33 6.64
C LEU A 210 -3.13 0.95 8.11
N PHE A 211 -4.35 0.56 8.48
CA PHE A 211 -4.66 0.13 9.84
C PHE A 211 -4.61 -1.40 10.04
N ASN A 212 -4.37 -2.16 8.99
CA ASN A 212 -4.15 -3.61 9.02
C ASN A 212 -3.20 -4.03 7.89
N THR A 213 -1.91 -4.00 8.16
CA THR A 213 -0.85 -4.29 7.20
C THR A 213 -0.78 -5.75 6.78
N GLU A 214 -1.48 -6.66 7.46
CA GLU A 214 -1.64 -8.06 7.02
C GLU A 214 -2.34 -8.17 5.67
N LEU A 215 -3.18 -7.18 5.33
CA LEU A 215 -3.78 -7.08 3.99
C LEU A 215 -2.72 -6.90 2.89
N LEU A 216 -1.54 -6.39 3.24
CA LEU A 216 -0.37 -6.28 2.37
C LEU A 216 0.57 -7.49 2.51
N MET A 217 0.16 -8.53 3.24
CA MET A 217 0.97 -9.69 3.59
C MET A 217 2.21 -9.35 4.42
N ILE A 218 2.16 -8.28 5.21
CA ILE A 218 3.23 -7.86 6.11
C ILE A 218 2.93 -8.38 7.52
N GLY A 219 3.92 -8.99 8.17
CA GLY A 219 3.77 -9.52 9.54
C GLY A 219 3.04 -10.87 9.62
N LEU A 220 3.11 -11.69 8.57
CA LEU A 220 2.52 -13.03 8.54
C LEU A 220 3.61 -14.09 8.63
N ASP A 221 3.72 -14.75 9.78
CA ASP A 221 4.79 -15.72 10.07
C ASP A 221 4.45 -17.14 9.62
N HIS A 222 3.16 -17.51 9.60
CA HIS A 222 2.72 -18.85 9.23
C HIS A 222 1.85 -18.86 7.96
N PRO A 223 1.98 -19.89 7.09
CA PRO A 223 1.12 -20.02 5.91
C PRO A 223 -0.37 -20.05 6.21
N VAL A 224 -0.74 -20.50 7.42
CA VAL A 224 -2.12 -20.53 7.89
C VAL A 224 -2.68 -19.11 8.03
N ASP A 225 -1.87 -18.16 8.50
CA ASP A 225 -2.27 -16.77 8.68
C ASP A 225 -2.58 -16.13 7.33
N VAL A 226 -1.76 -16.40 6.32
CA VAL A 226 -2.02 -15.97 4.93
C VAL A 226 -3.36 -16.50 4.42
N VAL A 227 -3.65 -17.78 4.64
CA VAL A 227 -4.93 -18.39 4.21
C VAL A 227 -6.10 -17.73 4.95
N ILE A 228 -5.98 -17.50 6.25
CA ILE A 228 -7.02 -16.84 7.06
C ILE A 228 -7.26 -15.43 6.54
N VAL A 229 -6.20 -14.63 6.36
CA VAL A 229 -6.30 -13.25 5.86
C VAL A 229 -6.95 -13.21 4.49
N VAL A 230 -6.55 -14.08 3.55
CA VAL A 230 -7.14 -14.14 2.21
C VAL A 230 -8.63 -14.49 2.27
N VAL A 231 -9.01 -15.51 3.04
CA VAL A 231 -10.40 -15.96 3.15
C VAL A 231 -11.26 -14.91 3.84
N VAL A 232 -10.81 -14.38 4.98
CA VAL A 232 -11.55 -13.37 5.75
C VAL A 232 -11.68 -12.07 4.96
N SER A 233 -10.61 -11.60 4.30
CA SER A 233 -10.64 -10.40 3.47
C SER A 233 -11.56 -10.55 2.27
N THR A 234 -11.59 -11.74 1.66
CA THR A 234 -12.54 -12.04 0.56
C THR A 234 -13.98 -11.97 1.06
N ILE A 235 -14.28 -12.59 2.21
CA ILE A 235 -15.61 -12.54 2.82
C ILE A 235 -15.99 -11.10 3.18
N ALA A 236 -15.08 -10.36 3.82
CA ALA A 236 -15.29 -8.97 4.21
C ALA A 236 -15.57 -8.07 3.01
N MET A 237 -14.85 -8.27 1.89
CA MET A 237 -15.06 -7.52 0.65
C MET A 237 -16.40 -7.85 -0.02
N LEU A 238 -16.82 -9.11 -0.03
CA LEU A 238 -18.15 -9.50 -0.52
C LEU A 238 -19.27 -8.89 0.33
N ILE A 239 -19.12 -8.88 1.65
CA ILE A 239 -20.06 -8.24 2.59
C ILE A 239 -20.10 -6.73 2.37
N PHE A 240 -18.95 -6.10 2.21
CA PHE A 240 -18.83 -4.67 1.94
C PHE A 240 -19.49 -4.29 0.60
N ALA A 241 -19.27 -5.09 -0.46
CA ALA A 241 -19.95 -4.92 -1.74
C ALA A 241 -21.48 -5.05 -1.59
N ALA A 242 -21.95 -6.07 -0.88
CA ALA A 242 -23.38 -6.28 -0.63
C ALA A 242 -24.01 -5.12 0.17
N ALA A 243 -23.28 -4.59 1.17
CA ALA A 243 -23.73 -3.48 1.99
C ALA A 243 -23.87 -2.18 1.18
N THR A 244 -22.86 -1.88 0.37
CA THR A 244 -22.79 -0.67 -0.47
C THR A 244 -23.66 -0.75 -1.73
N GLN A 245 -24.04 -1.94 -2.18
CA GLN A 245 -25.05 -2.15 -3.22
C GLN A 245 -26.48 -2.17 -2.68
N GLY A 246 -26.66 -2.32 -1.36
CA GLY A 246 -27.99 -2.40 -0.74
C GLY A 246 -28.73 -3.71 -1.03
N TYR A 247 -28.00 -4.76 -1.40
CA TYR A 247 -28.55 -6.07 -1.72
C TYR A 247 -27.58 -7.19 -1.31
N PHE A 248 -28.10 -8.22 -0.64
CA PHE A 248 -27.33 -9.42 -0.33
C PHE A 248 -28.09 -10.70 -0.74
N PHE A 249 -29.04 -11.15 0.07
CA PHE A 249 -30.00 -12.20 -0.34
C PHE A 249 -31.37 -11.62 -0.69
N ALA A 250 -31.71 -10.49 -0.10
CA ALA A 250 -32.87 -9.66 -0.42
C ALA A 250 -32.42 -8.19 -0.39
N ARG A 251 -33.31 -7.27 -0.80
CA ARG A 251 -33.04 -5.84 -0.68
C ARG A 251 -32.82 -5.48 0.79
N SER A 252 -31.64 -4.92 1.09
CA SER A 252 -31.21 -4.59 2.45
C SER A 252 -31.96 -3.37 2.95
N LYS A 253 -32.41 -3.41 4.21
CA LYS A 253 -32.82 -2.20 4.94
C LYS A 253 -31.58 -1.36 5.28
N LEU A 254 -31.75 -0.06 5.53
CA LEU A 254 -30.63 0.82 5.88
C LEU A 254 -29.82 0.31 7.10
N TRP A 255 -30.51 -0.20 8.12
CA TRP A 255 -29.83 -0.79 9.28
C TRP A 255 -29.16 -2.13 8.98
N GLU A 256 -29.66 -2.93 8.03
CA GLU A 256 -29.02 -4.17 7.58
C GLU A 256 -27.74 -3.82 6.82
N SER A 257 -27.78 -2.81 5.94
CA SER A 257 -26.57 -2.28 5.28
C SER A 257 -25.57 -1.71 6.28
N ALA A 258 -26.01 -0.95 7.29
CA ALA A 258 -25.14 -0.44 8.34
C ALA A 258 -24.50 -1.58 9.15
N ALA A 259 -25.26 -2.62 9.49
CA ALA A 259 -24.74 -3.79 10.18
C ALA A 259 -23.75 -4.59 9.31
N LEU A 260 -24.02 -4.75 8.01
CA LEU A 260 -23.07 -5.37 7.07
C LEU A 260 -21.78 -4.53 6.94
N LEU A 261 -21.86 -3.20 6.92
CA LEU A 261 -20.67 -2.33 6.95
C LEU A 261 -19.88 -2.51 8.25
N LEU A 262 -20.56 -2.60 9.40
CA LEU A 262 -19.92 -2.85 10.69
C LEU A 262 -19.23 -4.22 10.73
N ILE A 263 -19.87 -5.26 10.17
CA ILE A 263 -19.28 -6.60 10.03
C ILE A 263 -18.03 -6.52 9.16
N ALA A 264 -18.11 -5.91 7.97
CA ALA A 264 -16.97 -5.78 7.07
C ALA A 264 -15.82 -5.02 7.75
N PHE A 265 -16.10 -3.90 8.43
CA PHE A 265 -15.11 -3.15 9.20
C PHE A 265 -14.45 -4.02 10.28
N THR A 266 -15.23 -4.77 11.04
CA THR A 266 -14.73 -5.65 12.11
C THR A 266 -13.85 -6.77 11.56
N LEU A 267 -14.19 -7.33 10.40
CA LEU A 267 -13.36 -8.34 9.74
C LEU A 267 -12.08 -7.77 9.15
N PHE A 268 -12.11 -6.53 8.62
CA PHE A 268 -10.91 -5.88 8.08
C PHE A 268 -9.97 -5.33 9.15
N ARG A 269 -10.51 -4.81 10.26
CA ARG A 269 -9.74 -4.20 11.34
C ARG A 269 -10.26 -4.68 12.70
N PRO A 270 -10.09 -5.97 13.04
CA PRO A 270 -10.51 -6.49 14.35
C PRO A 270 -9.75 -5.83 15.51
N GLY A 271 -8.48 -5.45 15.25
CA GLY A 271 -7.62 -4.77 16.23
C GLY A 271 -8.21 -3.48 16.79
N PHE A 272 -9.04 -2.76 16.02
CA PHE A 272 -9.69 -1.54 16.51
C PHE A 272 -10.47 -1.76 17.82
N TRP A 273 -11.17 -2.89 17.93
CA TRP A 273 -11.94 -3.21 19.13
C TRP A 273 -11.06 -3.71 20.26
N LEU A 274 -9.97 -4.41 19.94
CA LEU A 274 -9.01 -4.87 20.94
C LEU A 274 -8.25 -3.69 21.55
N ASP A 275 -7.84 -2.72 20.73
CA ASP A 275 -7.11 -1.52 21.15
C ASP A 275 -7.93 -0.65 22.13
N MET A 276 -9.27 -0.74 22.11
CA MET A 276 -10.14 -0.09 23.10
C MET A 276 -10.11 -0.75 24.48
N ILE A 277 -9.68 -2.01 24.56
CA ILE A 277 -9.68 -2.82 25.78
C ILE A 277 -8.26 -2.97 26.33
N ALA A 278 -7.29 -3.20 25.44
CA ALA A 278 -5.88 -3.40 25.76
C ALA A 278 -4.99 -2.67 24.73
N PRO A 279 -4.04 -1.84 25.18
CA PRO A 279 -3.14 -1.13 24.26
C PRO A 279 -2.27 -2.12 23.46
N PRO A 280 -1.91 -1.78 22.21
CA PRO A 280 -1.14 -2.67 21.33
C PRO A 280 0.34 -2.81 21.72
N TYR A 281 0.91 -1.81 22.40
CA TYR A 281 2.32 -1.77 22.76
C TYR A 281 2.51 -1.51 24.25
N GLU A 282 3.54 -2.12 24.81
CA GLU A 282 4.12 -1.76 26.12
C GLU A 282 5.37 -0.90 25.89
N ASN A 283 5.49 0.17 26.70
CA ASN A 283 6.63 1.08 26.63
C ASN A 283 7.72 0.61 27.60
N LEU A 284 8.81 0.06 27.06
CA LEU A 284 10.00 -0.29 27.82
C LEU A 284 10.92 0.94 27.99
N PRO A 285 11.69 1.02 29.09
CA PRO A 285 12.65 2.10 29.30
C PRO A 285 13.69 2.17 28.18
N ALA A 286 14.03 3.37 27.71
CA ALA A 286 15.03 3.53 26.65
C ALA A 286 16.43 2.97 27.01
N THR A 287 16.74 2.82 28.30
CA THR A 287 18.02 2.28 28.76
C THR A 287 18.29 0.83 28.32
N THR A 288 17.25 0.05 28.02
CA THR A 288 17.37 -1.34 27.54
C THR A 288 17.51 -1.45 26.03
N ILE A 289 17.52 -0.33 25.29
CA ILE A 289 17.47 -0.31 23.82
C ILE A 289 18.54 -1.19 23.15
N VAL A 290 19.77 -1.23 23.68
CA VAL A 290 20.85 -2.04 23.13
C VAL A 290 20.57 -3.54 23.30
N GLU A 291 20.06 -3.93 24.48
CA GLU A 291 19.71 -5.32 24.77
C GLU A 291 18.47 -5.75 23.96
N ASP A 292 17.47 -4.88 23.87
CA ASP A 292 16.24 -5.12 23.10
C ASP A 292 16.57 -5.26 21.61
N ALA A 293 17.39 -4.36 21.07
CA ALA A 293 17.86 -4.43 19.69
C ALA A 293 18.66 -5.71 19.42
N ALA A 294 19.45 -6.21 20.38
CA ALA A 294 20.19 -7.46 20.20
C ALA A 294 19.28 -8.70 20.20
N ASN A 295 18.23 -8.70 21.03
CA ASN A 295 17.34 -9.86 21.25
C ASN A 295 16.23 -10.01 20.21
N MET A 296 15.90 -8.95 19.46
CA MET A 296 14.89 -9.03 18.40
C MET A 296 15.31 -9.98 17.27
N PRO A 297 14.35 -10.64 16.57
CA PRO A 297 14.70 -11.49 15.43
C PRO A 297 15.46 -10.74 14.32
N PRO A 298 16.20 -11.45 13.44
CA PRO A 298 16.88 -10.82 12.30
C PRO A 298 15.87 -10.15 11.35
N GLU A 299 16.27 -9.05 10.70
CA GLU A 299 15.49 -8.31 9.70
C GLU A 299 14.17 -7.71 10.23
N THR A 300 14.05 -7.56 11.56
CA THR A 300 12.91 -6.86 12.18
C THR A 300 13.16 -5.37 12.31
N SER A 301 12.10 -4.63 12.65
CA SER A 301 12.19 -3.21 12.97
C SER A 301 12.00 -2.98 14.46
N ILE A 302 12.69 -1.99 15.01
CA ILE A 302 12.48 -1.47 16.36
C ILE A 302 11.53 -0.26 16.29
N LEU A 303 10.66 -0.12 17.29
CA LEU A 303 9.76 1.02 17.42
C LEU A 303 10.19 1.88 18.60
N LEU A 304 10.48 3.15 18.34
CA LEU A 304 11.01 4.09 19.31
C LEU A 304 10.10 5.30 19.44
N ASP A 305 9.84 5.73 20.66
CA ASP A 305 9.30 7.05 20.94
C ASP A 305 10.46 8.01 21.16
N VAL A 306 10.42 9.13 20.44
CA VAL A 306 11.46 10.15 20.48
C VAL A 306 10.85 11.52 20.75
N GLU A 307 11.55 12.32 21.54
CA GLU A 307 11.20 13.70 21.85
C GLU A 307 12.43 14.60 21.70
N GLY A 308 12.25 15.79 21.14
CA GLY A 308 13.36 16.70 20.91
C GLY A 308 12.91 18.06 20.41
N ILE A 309 13.89 18.93 20.15
CA ILE A 309 13.67 20.24 19.54
C ILE A 309 14.27 20.20 18.14
N SER A 310 13.44 20.43 17.13
CA SER A 310 13.87 20.52 15.74
C SER A 310 14.84 21.69 15.51
N ILE A 311 15.50 21.71 14.34
CA ILE A 311 16.36 22.83 13.93
C ILE A 311 15.57 24.15 13.85
N GLU A 312 14.27 24.09 13.53
CA GLU A 312 13.38 25.25 13.52
C GLU A 312 13.01 25.76 14.92
N GLY A 313 13.30 24.99 15.98
CA GLY A 313 12.99 25.33 17.37
C GLY A 313 11.64 24.83 17.87
N ASP A 314 10.95 24.00 17.07
CA ASP A 314 9.67 23.40 17.44
C ASP A 314 9.88 22.11 18.26
N GLU A 315 9.05 21.91 19.29
CA GLU A 315 9.01 20.66 20.06
C GLU A 315 8.42 19.54 19.21
N VAL A 316 9.19 18.46 19.03
CA VAL A 316 8.81 17.30 18.24
C VAL A 316 8.68 16.10 19.17
N SER A 317 7.50 15.46 19.17
CA SER A 317 7.26 14.16 19.81
C SER A 317 6.64 13.22 18.79
N LYS A 318 7.31 12.09 18.50
CA LYS A 318 6.85 11.13 17.48
C LYS A 318 7.33 9.72 17.72
N SER A 319 6.63 8.76 17.14
CA SER A 319 7.03 7.35 17.11
C SER A 319 7.65 6.97 15.75
N VAL A 320 8.83 6.37 15.74
CA VAL A 320 9.52 5.94 14.51
C VAL A 320 9.79 4.44 14.50
N MET A 321 9.54 3.81 13.35
CA MET A 321 9.86 2.41 13.11
C MET A 321 11.13 2.31 12.26
N LEU A 322 12.18 1.67 12.78
CA LEU A 322 13.49 1.63 12.14
C LEU A 322 13.96 0.19 11.91
N PRO A 323 14.44 -0.15 10.71
CA PRO A 323 14.91 -1.50 10.41
C PRO A 323 16.23 -1.78 11.13
N LEU A 324 16.29 -2.84 11.93
CA LEU A 324 17.51 -3.26 12.63
C LEU A 324 18.47 -4.09 11.77
N GLY A 325 18.01 -4.56 10.61
CA GLY A 325 18.80 -5.41 9.71
C GLY A 325 19.14 -6.78 10.30
N PRO A 326 20.22 -7.44 9.83
CA PRO A 326 20.55 -8.82 10.19
C PRO A 326 20.97 -8.95 11.67
N ALA A 327 21.01 -10.18 12.17
CA ALA A 327 21.47 -10.45 13.53
C ALA A 327 22.94 -10.02 13.70
N ALA A 328 23.15 -9.08 14.61
CA ALA A 328 24.45 -8.54 15.01
C ALA A 328 24.37 -8.06 16.48
N SER A 329 25.40 -7.38 16.97
CA SER A 329 25.34 -6.75 18.30
C SER A 329 24.26 -5.65 18.32
N GLY A 330 23.71 -5.34 19.50
CA GLY A 330 22.68 -4.31 19.62
C GLY A 330 23.12 -2.95 19.07
N GLU A 331 24.37 -2.57 19.34
CA GLU A 331 24.98 -1.34 18.83
C GLU A 331 25.10 -1.35 17.30
N ASP A 332 25.59 -2.45 16.70
CA ASP A 332 25.68 -2.56 15.23
C ASP A 332 24.30 -2.50 14.56
N ARG A 333 23.28 -3.08 15.19
CA ARG A 333 21.90 -3.06 14.68
C ARG A 333 21.27 -1.68 14.79
N LEU A 334 21.53 -0.94 15.87
CA LEU A 334 21.12 0.46 15.99
C LEU A 334 21.85 1.34 14.97
N TYR A 335 23.14 1.11 14.76
CA TYR A 335 23.89 1.79 13.72
C TYR A 335 23.35 1.48 12.32
N HIS A 336 22.92 0.24 12.06
CA HIS A 336 22.25 -0.13 10.81
C HIS A 336 20.89 0.55 10.64
N ALA A 337 20.12 0.69 11.73
CA ALA A 337 18.92 1.52 11.79
C ALA A 337 19.22 3.01 11.56
N GLY A 338 20.48 3.41 11.65
CA GLY A 338 20.99 4.73 11.33
C GLY A 338 21.19 5.63 12.54
N ILE A 339 21.22 5.07 13.76
CA ILE A 339 21.36 5.81 15.02
C ILE A 339 22.57 5.29 15.79
N GLY A 340 23.45 6.18 16.23
CA GLY A 340 24.28 5.94 17.41
C GLY A 340 23.76 6.72 18.61
N ILE A 341 23.95 6.13 19.79
CA ILE A 341 23.31 6.57 21.03
C ILE A 341 24.34 6.97 22.07
N ARG A 342 23.96 7.95 22.90
CA ARG A 342 24.73 8.38 24.07
C ARG A 342 23.84 8.29 25.31
N ASN A 343 24.37 7.73 26.39
CA ASN A 343 23.69 7.67 27.67
C ASN A 343 24.21 8.79 28.58
N GLU A 344 23.30 9.68 28.99
CA GLU A 344 23.57 10.74 29.95
C GLU A 344 22.59 10.64 31.12
N ASP A 345 23.10 10.34 32.32
CA ASP A 345 22.32 10.27 33.56
C ASP A 345 21.08 9.36 33.49
N GLY A 346 21.15 8.27 32.70
CA GLY A 346 20.05 7.32 32.52
C GLY A 346 19.02 7.71 31.46
N ARG A 347 19.25 8.80 30.72
CA ARG A 347 18.52 9.17 29.51
C ARG A 347 19.34 8.83 28.28
N ILE A 348 18.67 8.41 27.22
CA ILE A 348 19.31 8.02 25.97
C ILE A 348 19.06 9.10 24.93
N TYR A 349 20.13 9.66 24.40
CA TYR A 349 20.12 10.67 23.35
C TYR A 349 20.70 10.11 22.06
N ILE A 350 20.23 10.62 20.93
CA ILE A 350 20.82 10.36 19.61
C ILE A 350 22.11 11.18 19.48
N ASP A 351 23.24 10.48 19.40
CA ASP A 351 24.59 11.09 19.32
C ASP A 351 25.06 11.26 17.88
N ASP A 352 24.67 10.36 16.99
CA ASP A 352 24.96 10.50 15.57
C ASP A 352 23.89 9.81 14.72
N LEU A 353 23.72 10.35 13.52
CA LEU A 353 22.84 9.81 12.50
C LEU A 353 23.68 9.41 11.29
N VAL A 354 23.43 8.21 10.78
CA VAL A 354 24.06 7.75 9.55
C VAL A 354 23.50 8.55 8.38
N PHE A 355 24.38 9.22 7.64
CA PHE A 355 24.02 10.04 6.49
C PHE A 355 23.22 9.25 5.43
N ALA A 356 22.09 9.83 5.01
CA ALA A 356 21.06 9.23 4.16
C ALA A 356 20.54 7.87 4.68
N GLY A 357 20.66 7.61 5.98
CA GLY A 357 20.24 6.40 6.67
C GLY A 357 18.74 6.34 6.94
N PRO A 358 18.22 5.21 7.46
CA PRO A 358 16.80 5.05 7.76
C PRO A 358 16.30 6.04 8.82
N ALA A 359 17.09 6.29 9.87
CA ALA A 359 16.76 7.22 10.95
C ALA A 359 16.61 8.68 10.49
N GLU A 360 17.57 9.19 9.73
CA GLU A 360 17.50 10.55 9.16
C GLU A 360 16.28 10.69 8.22
N LYS A 361 16.00 9.66 7.42
CA LYS A 361 14.79 9.64 6.56
C LYS A 361 13.48 9.56 7.34
N ALA A 362 13.51 9.05 8.58
CA ALA A 362 12.38 9.11 9.52
C ALA A 362 12.28 10.48 10.23
N GLY A 363 13.17 11.43 9.88
CA GLY A 363 13.23 12.78 10.42
C GLY A 363 13.74 12.82 11.86
N LEU A 364 14.54 11.84 12.28
CA LEU A 364 15.26 11.94 13.54
C LEU A 364 16.40 12.95 13.41
N ASP A 365 16.71 13.63 14.50
CA ASP A 365 17.79 14.60 14.56
C ASP A 365 18.74 14.32 15.75
N PHE A 366 19.90 14.95 15.70
CA PHE A 366 20.89 14.93 16.79
C PHE A 366 20.30 15.52 18.07
N ASP A 367 20.72 15.00 19.22
CA ASP A 367 20.26 15.36 20.57
C ASP A 367 18.77 15.08 20.85
N PHE A 368 18.04 14.39 19.97
CA PHE A 368 16.71 13.87 20.29
C PHE A 368 16.81 12.82 21.40
N GLU A 369 15.93 12.89 22.38
CA GLU A 369 15.81 11.93 23.47
C GLU A 369 14.96 10.74 23.01
N ILE A 370 15.48 9.53 23.18
CA ILE A 370 14.69 8.31 23.07
C ILE A 370 14.03 8.10 24.42
N THR A 371 12.70 8.21 24.46
CA THR A 371 11.93 8.15 25.70
C THR A 371 11.46 6.73 26.02
N ALA A 372 11.13 5.93 25.00
CA ALA A 372 10.70 4.56 25.16
C ALA A 372 11.02 3.66 23.96
N VAL A 373 11.22 2.37 24.23
CA VAL A 373 11.22 1.29 23.24
C VAL A 373 9.86 0.61 23.31
N LYS A 374 9.10 0.63 22.21
CA LYS A 374 7.78 -0.01 22.13
C LYS A 374 7.90 -1.46 21.72
N VAL A 375 7.39 -2.35 22.55
CA VAL A 375 7.31 -3.79 22.29
C VAL A 375 5.84 -4.20 22.23
N GLU A 376 5.51 -5.18 21.38
CA GLU A 376 4.14 -5.69 21.28
C GLU A 376 3.68 -6.26 22.63
N ALA A 377 2.50 -5.81 23.09
CA ALA A 377 1.93 -6.24 24.37
C ALA A 377 1.42 -7.70 24.28
N ASP A 378 1.55 -8.46 25.37
CA ASP A 378 0.93 -9.80 25.47
C ASP A 378 -0.59 -9.65 25.60
N ARG A 379 -1.30 -9.89 24.49
CA ARG A 379 -2.75 -9.66 24.38
C ARG A 379 -3.45 -10.81 23.65
N PRO A 380 -4.74 -11.05 23.92
CA PRO A 380 -5.48 -12.08 23.20
C PRO A 380 -5.52 -11.78 21.70
N ALA A 381 -5.57 -12.86 20.92
CA ALA A 381 -5.65 -12.79 19.46
C ALA A 381 -6.81 -11.88 19.01
N LYS A 382 -6.53 -10.90 18.15
CA LYS A 382 -7.53 -9.93 17.66
C LYS A 382 -8.70 -10.60 16.93
N GLU A 383 -8.48 -11.80 16.40
CA GLU A 383 -9.43 -12.67 15.71
C GLU A 383 -10.63 -13.05 16.58
N VAL A 384 -10.56 -12.87 17.91
CA VAL A 384 -11.71 -13.04 18.81
C VAL A 384 -12.92 -12.20 18.36
N PHE A 385 -12.70 -11.03 17.74
CA PHE A 385 -13.77 -10.19 17.21
C PHE A 385 -14.42 -10.72 15.91
N PHE A 386 -13.84 -11.75 15.28
CA PHE A 386 -14.51 -12.42 14.16
C PHE A 386 -15.76 -13.18 14.61
N ILE A 387 -15.75 -13.72 15.82
CA ILE A 387 -16.88 -14.50 16.37
C ILE A 387 -18.17 -13.65 16.42
N PRO A 388 -18.22 -12.49 17.11
CA PRO A 388 -19.42 -11.67 17.13
C PRO A 388 -19.79 -11.14 15.74
N ALA A 389 -18.81 -10.86 14.87
CA ALA A 389 -19.06 -10.42 13.50
C ALA A 389 -19.78 -11.50 12.67
N PHE A 390 -19.32 -12.76 12.73
CA PHE A 390 -19.96 -13.88 12.03
C PHE A 390 -21.31 -14.25 12.63
N LEU A 391 -21.51 -14.13 13.94
CA LEU A 391 -22.82 -14.31 14.58
C LEU A 391 -23.83 -13.27 14.07
N LEU A 392 -23.43 -12.00 14.03
CA LEU A 392 -24.27 -10.92 13.50
C LEU A 392 -24.59 -11.15 12.02
N LEU A 393 -23.60 -11.56 11.23
CA LEU A 393 -23.79 -11.93 9.82
C LEU A 393 -24.80 -13.06 9.67
N GLY A 394 -24.68 -14.12 10.47
CA GLY A 394 -25.64 -15.23 10.51
C GLY A 394 -27.06 -14.77 10.79
N GLY A 395 -27.24 -13.83 11.72
CA GLY A 395 -28.53 -13.19 12.01
C GLY A 395 -29.12 -12.47 10.79
N ILE A 396 -28.31 -11.65 10.09
CA ILE A 396 -28.75 -10.93 8.88
C ILE A 396 -29.11 -11.93 7.75
N ILE A 397 -28.31 -12.97 7.57
CA ILE A 397 -28.58 -14.02 6.57
C ILE A 397 -29.93 -14.68 6.83
N VAL A 398 -30.23 -15.05 8.08
CA VAL A 398 -31.51 -15.66 8.44
C VAL A 398 -32.67 -14.71 8.16
N LEU A 399 -32.55 -13.44 8.53
CA LEU A 399 -33.59 -12.43 8.31
C LEU A 399 -33.86 -12.20 6.83
N GLN A 400 -32.82 -12.03 6.01
CA GLN A 400 -32.98 -11.80 4.58
C GLN A 400 -33.46 -13.05 3.83
N ARG A 401 -32.99 -14.25 4.18
CA ARG A 401 -33.49 -15.50 3.58
C ARG A 401 -34.95 -15.75 3.91
N ARG A 402 -35.40 -15.41 5.12
CA ARG A 402 -36.83 -15.47 5.47
C ARG A 402 -37.65 -14.52 4.60
N ARG A 403 -37.18 -13.29 4.39
CA ARG A 403 -37.84 -12.31 3.53
C ARG A 403 -37.91 -12.76 2.08
N LYS A 404 -36.79 -13.23 1.52
CA LYS A 404 -36.73 -13.77 0.15
C LYS A 404 -37.72 -14.91 -0.05
N ARG A 405 -37.79 -15.87 0.89
CA ARG A 405 -38.76 -16.97 0.82
C ARG A 405 -40.21 -16.49 0.84
N SER A 406 -40.52 -15.46 1.63
CA SER A 406 -41.86 -14.85 1.63
C SER A 406 -42.17 -14.15 0.31
N GLU A 407 -41.20 -13.44 -0.28
CA GLU A 407 -41.32 -12.79 -1.60
C GLU A 407 -41.52 -13.82 -2.72
N ASP A 408 -40.70 -14.88 -2.74
CA ASP A 408 -40.80 -15.99 -3.69
C ASP A 408 -42.16 -16.71 -3.57
N ALA A 409 -42.68 -16.88 -2.35
CA ALA A 409 -43.97 -17.51 -2.08
C ALA A 409 -45.18 -16.64 -2.49
N LEU A 410 -45.00 -15.32 -2.59
CA LEU A 410 -46.03 -14.35 -2.98
C LEU A 410 -46.08 -14.09 -4.50
N GLY A 411 -45.19 -14.70 -5.29
CA GLY A 411 -45.22 -14.66 -6.75
C GLY A 411 -44.94 -13.30 -7.39
N THR A 412 -44.43 -12.34 -6.61
CA THR A 412 -44.03 -11.01 -7.12
C THR A 412 -42.54 -11.02 -7.43
N ALA A 413 -42.19 -11.49 -8.63
CA ALA A 413 -40.87 -11.32 -9.24
C ALA A 413 -40.95 -10.26 -10.34
#